data_AF-A0A7H9NLA0-F1
#
_entry.id   AF-A0A7H9NLA0-F1
#
_cell.length_a   1.000
_cell.length_b   1.000
_cell.length_c   1.000
_cell.angle_alpha   90.00
_cell.angle_beta   90.00
_cell.angle_gamma   90.00
#
_symmetry.space_group_name_H-M   'P 1'
#
loop_
_entity.id
_entity.type
_entity.pdbx_description
1 polymer ?
#
loop_
_entity_poly.entity_id
_entity_poly.type
_entity_poly.pdbx_seq_one_letter_code
_entity_poly.pdbx_strand_id
1 'polypeptide(L)'
;MTAVGGGGAGGRAVAGGGGGGGGFASKLVDLTGVSSVTITVGAGGIPVALGTSIASGGAGGTSSFGSYLSATGGDGGSTPSAGKGGTGIGGTLNTSLGPGCAGAMGSAYCSGSGGGAGGPGSVSSSVNNGTNAIGFGGGGSGAAQGSDTSVSCIAGAGKPGYVLIEW
;
A
#
# COMPACT_ATOMS: atom_id res chain seq x y z
N MET A 1 -10.69 16.48 11.33
CA MET A 1 -10.87 15.02 11.11
C MET A 1 -10.10 14.60 9.87
N THR A 2 -9.42 13.45 9.94
CA THR A 2 -8.61 12.93 8.84
C THR A 2 -8.76 11.41 8.74
N ALA A 3 -8.86 10.87 7.53
CA ALA A 3 -8.77 9.43 7.27
C ALA A 3 -7.71 9.14 6.22
N VAL A 4 -6.98 8.05 6.45
CA VAL A 4 -6.00 7.49 5.52
C VAL A 4 -6.31 6.02 5.33
N GLY A 5 -6.45 5.59 4.08
CA GLY A 5 -6.68 4.18 3.74
C GLY A 5 -5.44 3.33 3.99
N GLY A 6 -5.60 2.00 4.05
CA GLY A 6 -4.46 1.09 4.11
C GLY A 6 -3.66 1.09 2.81
N GLY A 7 -2.35 0.91 2.88
CA GLY A 7 -1.54 0.74 1.67
C GLY A 7 -1.64 -0.69 1.11
N GLY A 8 -1.45 -0.85 -0.19
CA GLY A 8 -1.37 -2.16 -0.84
C GLY A 8 -0.04 -2.87 -0.58
N ALA A 9 -0.02 -4.19 -0.69
CA ALA A 9 1.23 -4.97 -0.64
C ALA A 9 1.97 -4.95 -1.98
N GLY A 10 3.27 -5.22 -1.99
CA GLY A 10 4.01 -5.41 -3.24
C GLY A 10 3.69 -6.74 -3.93
N GLY A 11 4.03 -6.82 -5.22
CA GLY A 11 3.97 -8.05 -6.01
C GLY A 11 5.28 -8.85 -5.95
N ARG A 12 5.23 -10.12 -6.34
CA ARG A 12 6.41 -10.97 -6.55
C ARG A 12 6.57 -11.31 -8.02
N ALA A 13 7.71 -10.97 -8.60
CA ALA A 13 8.18 -11.42 -9.91
C ALA A 13 9.66 -11.12 -10.08
N VAL A 14 10.21 -11.46 -11.25
CA VAL A 14 11.53 -11.00 -11.72
C VAL A 14 11.76 -9.51 -11.47
N ALA A 15 10.71 -8.71 -11.60
CA ALA A 15 10.69 -7.32 -11.18
C ALA A 15 9.33 -7.00 -10.55
N GLY A 16 9.07 -7.48 -9.34
CA GLY A 16 7.81 -7.20 -8.63
C GLY A 16 7.62 -5.72 -8.36
N GLY A 17 6.49 -5.15 -8.76
CA GLY A 17 6.11 -3.76 -8.48
C GLY A 17 5.71 -3.56 -7.02
N GLY A 18 5.90 -2.34 -6.51
CA GLY A 18 5.45 -1.97 -5.17
C GLY A 18 3.94 -1.72 -5.11
N GLY A 19 3.36 -1.88 -3.92
CA GLY A 19 1.96 -1.54 -3.65
C GLY A 19 1.74 -0.03 -3.57
N GLY A 20 0.54 0.42 -3.90
CA GLY A 20 0.17 1.83 -3.79
C GLY A 20 -0.09 2.25 -2.34
N GLY A 21 0.15 3.52 -2.03
CA GLY A 21 -0.24 4.09 -0.76
C GLY A 21 -1.77 4.28 -0.67
N GLY A 22 -2.32 4.34 0.53
CA GLY A 22 -3.73 4.63 0.77
C GLY A 22 -4.15 6.02 0.30
N GLY A 23 -5.45 6.22 0.16
CA GLY A 23 -6.04 7.55 -0.01
C GLY A 23 -5.86 8.41 1.24
N PHE A 24 -6.06 9.71 1.10
CA PHE A 24 -6.08 10.66 2.19
C PHE A 24 -7.28 11.60 2.02
N ALA A 25 -8.11 11.71 3.05
CA ALA A 25 -9.18 12.70 3.13
C ALA A 25 -9.11 13.46 4.46
N SER A 26 -9.27 14.78 4.42
CA SER A 26 -9.34 15.60 5.64
C SER A 26 -10.37 16.70 5.51
N LYS A 27 -11.11 16.95 6.60
CA LYS A 27 -12.02 18.08 6.74
C LYS A 27 -12.30 18.43 8.19
N LEU A 28 -12.75 19.66 8.40
CA LEU A 28 -13.42 20.05 9.65
C LEU A 28 -14.84 19.47 9.64
N VAL A 29 -15.23 18.81 10.73
CA VAL A 29 -16.56 18.21 10.88
C VAL A 29 -17.23 18.85 12.07
N ASP A 30 -18.41 19.41 11.85
CA ASP A 30 -19.29 19.82 12.93
C ASP A 30 -19.97 18.57 13.51
N LEU A 31 -19.75 18.34 14.80
CA LEU A 31 -20.33 17.22 15.55
C LEU A 31 -21.47 17.67 16.48
N THR A 32 -21.95 18.92 16.34
CA THR A 32 -23.06 19.42 17.15
C THR A 32 -24.29 18.53 16.98
N GLY A 33 -24.80 18.00 18.09
CA GLY A 33 -25.96 17.10 18.09
C GLY A 33 -25.65 15.66 17.65
N VAL A 34 -24.39 15.32 17.36
CA VAL A 34 -23.97 13.95 17.01
C VAL A 34 -23.56 13.21 18.28
N SER A 35 -24.24 12.11 18.59
CA SER A 35 -23.98 11.30 19.79
C SER A 35 -23.02 10.13 19.54
N SER A 36 -22.90 9.65 18.30
CA SER A 36 -21.99 8.58 17.92
C SER A 36 -21.61 8.62 16.44
N VAL A 37 -20.40 8.14 16.13
CA VAL A 37 -19.90 7.98 14.76
C VAL A 37 -19.20 6.63 14.65
N THR A 38 -19.55 5.83 13.65
CA THR A 38 -18.84 4.59 13.33
C THR A 38 -17.52 4.91 12.62
N ILE A 39 -16.43 4.35 13.13
CA ILE A 39 -15.08 4.52 12.55
C ILE A 39 -14.64 3.20 11.95
N THR A 40 -14.16 3.25 10.71
CA THR A 40 -13.52 2.11 10.04
C THR A 40 -12.05 2.43 9.83
N VAL A 41 -11.17 1.52 10.24
CA VAL A 41 -9.74 1.60 9.94
C VAL A 41 -9.40 0.52 8.92
N GLY A 42 -8.91 0.95 7.75
CA GLY A 42 -8.52 0.05 6.68
C GLY A 42 -7.30 -0.78 7.05
N ALA A 43 -7.40 -2.10 6.88
CA ALA A 43 -6.24 -2.98 7.02
C ALA A 43 -5.18 -2.68 5.94
N GLY A 44 -3.92 -3.00 6.22
CA GLY A 44 -2.88 -2.99 5.19
C GLY A 44 -3.04 -4.18 4.23
N GLY A 45 -2.56 -4.03 3.01
CA GLY A 45 -2.54 -5.10 2.02
C GLY A 45 -1.71 -6.29 2.49
N ILE A 46 -2.26 -7.49 2.33
CA ILE A 46 -1.60 -8.74 2.69
C ILE A 46 -0.55 -9.07 1.63
N PRO A 47 0.71 -9.32 2.01
CA PRO A 47 1.73 -9.72 1.06
C PRO A 47 1.45 -11.12 0.52
N VAL A 48 1.88 -11.36 -0.71
CA VAL A 48 1.88 -12.72 -1.26
C VAL A 48 2.72 -13.62 -0.33
N ALA A 49 2.17 -14.77 0.07
CA ALA A 49 2.88 -15.74 0.89
C ALA A 49 4.23 -16.15 0.28
N LEU A 50 5.22 -16.45 1.11
CA LEU A 50 6.55 -16.92 0.69
C LEU A 50 6.44 -18.01 -0.39
N GLY A 51 7.12 -17.83 -1.52
CA GLY A 51 7.09 -18.82 -2.59
C GLY A 51 7.80 -18.37 -3.85
N THR A 52 7.57 -19.12 -4.92
CA THR A 52 8.29 -19.02 -6.20
C THR A 52 7.35 -18.79 -7.40
N SER A 53 6.08 -18.50 -7.16
CA SER A 53 5.13 -18.16 -8.23
C SER A 53 5.01 -16.66 -8.40
N ILE A 54 4.94 -16.17 -9.63
CA ILE A 54 4.58 -14.78 -9.90
C ILE A 54 3.19 -14.50 -9.32
N ALA A 55 3.04 -13.41 -8.56
CA ALA A 55 1.75 -13.04 -7.97
C ALA A 55 1.69 -11.56 -7.60
N SER A 56 0.48 -11.00 -7.68
CA SER A 56 0.19 -9.63 -7.24
C SER A 56 -0.06 -9.56 -5.73
N GLY A 57 0.33 -8.45 -5.12
CA GLY A 57 0.03 -8.17 -3.72
C GLY A 57 -1.47 -7.92 -3.47
N GLY A 58 -1.90 -8.07 -2.21
CA GLY A 58 -3.25 -7.70 -1.79
C GLY A 58 -3.43 -6.18 -1.71
N ALA A 59 -4.63 -5.70 -2.02
CA ALA A 59 -5.02 -4.30 -1.85
C ALA A 59 -5.22 -3.96 -0.37
N GLY A 60 -5.03 -2.68 -0.02
CA GLY A 60 -5.35 -2.14 1.30
C GLY A 60 -6.85 -1.90 1.48
N GLY A 61 -7.29 -1.82 2.74
CA GLY A 61 -8.67 -1.52 3.12
C GLY A 61 -8.96 -0.02 3.17
N THR A 62 -10.25 0.32 3.09
CA THR A 62 -10.75 1.70 3.24
C THR A 62 -10.82 2.11 4.71
N SER A 63 -10.43 3.35 5.02
CA SER A 63 -10.69 3.99 6.31
C SER A 63 -11.80 5.04 6.18
N SER A 64 -12.62 5.22 7.21
CA SER A 64 -13.69 6.23 7.21
C SER A 64 -14.04 6.73 8.60
N PHE A 65 -14.50 7.98 8.65
CA PHE A 65 -15.13 8.58 9.81
C PHE A 65 -16.63 8.79 9.49
N GLY A 66 -17.45 7.80 9.83
CA GLY A 66 -18.86 7.75 9.48
C GLY A 66 -19.11 7.94 7.98
N SER A 67 -20.17 8.69 7.65
CA SER A 67 -20.47 9.17 6.31
C SER A 67 -19.77 10.49 5.96
N TYR A 68 -18.97 11.06 6.87
CA TYR A 68 -18.41 12.39 6.72
C TYR A 68 -17.26 12.43 5.72
N LEU A 69 -16.35 11.46 5.79
CA LEU A 69 -15.21 11.33 4.89
C LEU A 69 -14.68 9.89 4.89
N SER A 70 -14.07 9.49 3.78
CA SER A 70 -13.40 8.19 3.63
C SER A 70 -12.15 8.28 2.78
N ALA A 71 -11.30 7.27 2.89
CA ALA A 71 -10.09 7.14 2.10
C ALA A 71 -9.91 5.67 1.71
N THR A 72 -9.93 5.38 0.40
CA THR A 72 -9.78 4.01 -0.08
C THR A 72 -8.38 3.48 0.20
N GLY A 73 -8.22 2.16 0.25
CA GLY A 73 -6.89 1.58 0.25
C GLY A 73 -6.17 1.75 -1.09
N GLY A 74 -4.86 1.55 -1.09
CA GLY A 74 -4.05 1.44 -2.30
C GLY A 74 -4.10 0.03 -2.89
N ASP A 75 -3.91 -0.06 -4.22
CA ASP A 75 -3.87 -1.35 -4.92
C ASP A 75 -2.58 -2.11 -4.61
N GLY A 76 -2.64 -3.43 -4.69
CA GLY A 76 -1.44 -4.25 -4.64
C GLY A 76 -0.55 -4.06 -5.87
N GLY A 77 0.76 -4.19 -5.68
CA GLY A 77 1.75 -4.24 -6.74
C GLY A 77 1.60 -5.49 -7.59
N SER A 78 1.86 -5.36 -8.88
CA SER A 78 1.79 -6.43 -9.87
C SER A 78 3.13 -6.54 -10.60
N THR A 79 3.15 -7.12 -11.81
CA THR A 79 4.38 -7.62 -12.42
C THR A 79 4.47 -7.17 -13.88
N PRO A 80 5.32 -6.18 -14.21
CA PRO A 80 6.15 -5.34 -13.34
C PRO A 80 5.43 -4.11 -12.77
N SER A 81 4.15 -3.91 -13.09
CA SER A 81 3.42 -2.68 -12.80
C SER A 81 3.17 -2.44 -11.31
N ALA A 82 3.28 -1.19 -10.88
CA ALA A 82 2.97 -0.79 -9.52
C ALA A 82 1.48 -0.81 -9.21
N GLY A 83 1.17 -0.88 -7.91
CA GLY A 83 -0.18 -0.59 -7.39
C GLY A 83 -0.48 0.91 -7.48
N LYS A 84 -1.71 1.23 -7.88
CA LYS A 84 -2.24 2.61 -7.84
C LYS A 84 -2.43 3.05 -6.40
N GLY A 85 -2.22 4.34 -6.15
CA GLY A 85 -2.58 4.93 -4.87
C GLY A 85 -4.09 4.98 -4.68
N GLY A 86 -4.55 4.90 -3.43
CA GLY A 86 -5.95 5.09 -3.07
C GLY A 86 -6.37 6.56 -3.16
N THR A 87 -7.65 6.82 -2.94
CA THR A 87 -8.28 8.13 -3.13
C THR A 87 -9.07 8.55 -1.89
N GLY A 88 -8.91 9.81 -1.47
CA GLY A 88 -9.78 10.44 -0.48
C GLY A 88 -11.14 10.87 -1.05
N ILE A 89 -12.19 10.79 -0.24
CA ILE A 89 -13.57 11.13 -0.63
C ILE A 89 -14.25 11.89 0.51
N GLY A 90 -14.97 12.97 0.15
CA GLY A 90 -15.79 13.74 1.09
C GLY A 90 -15.02 14.68 2.00
N GLY A 91 -13.69 14.75 1.89
CA GLY A 91 -12.85 15.73 2.54
C GLY A 91 -12.90 17.10 1.84
N THR A 92 -12.43 18.14 2.54
CA THR A 92 -12.04 19.41 1.92
C THR A 92 -10.75 19.23 1.14
N LEU A 93 -9.82 18.44 1.69
CA LEU A 93 -8.66 17.93 0.99
C LEU A 93 -8.86 16.44 0.71
N ASN A 94 -8.74 16.06 -0.56
CA ASN A 94 -8.79 14.67 -1.01
C ASN A 94 -7.57 14.42 -1.89
N THR A 95 -6.72 13.48 -1.49
CA THR A 95 -5.51 13.13 -2.24
C THR A 95 -5.18 11.64 -2.05
N SER A 96 -4.01 11.27 -2.52
CA SER A 96 -3.40 9.95 -2.39
C SER A 96 -2.04 10.08 -1.72
N LEU A 97 -1.62 9.05 -0.98
CA LEU A 97 -0.22 8.90 -0.57
C LEU A 97 0.69 8.52 -1.75
N GLY A 98 0.11 8.24 -2.93
CA GLY A 98 0.82 8.06 -4.19
C GLY A 98 0.90 6.60 -4.65
N PRO A 99 1.18 6.38 -5.94
CA PRO A 99 1.38 5.04 -6.49
C PRO A 99 2.69 4.42 -6.00
N GLY A 100 2.79 3.10 -6.08
CA GLY A 100 4.08 2.42 -5.98
C GLY A 100 4.95 2.67 -7.22
N CYS A 101 6.18 2.15 -7.20
CA CYS A 101 7.07 2.10 -8.35
C CYS A 101 6.98 0.74 -9.04
N ALA A 102 7.09 0.75 -10.37
CA ALA A 102 7.24 -0.49 -11.11
C ALA A 102 8.55 -1.18 -10.71
N GLY A 103 8.60 -2.50 -10.79
CA GLY A 103 9.87 -3.21 -10.68
C GLY A 103 10.77 -2.88 -11.87
N ALA A 104 12.10 -2.90 -11.67
CA ALA A 104 13.06 -2.64 -12.72
C ALA A 104 13.75 -3.94 -13.19
N MET A 105 13.86 -4.13 -14.51
CA MET A 105 14.60 -5.23 -15.12
C MET A 105 15.99 -4.77 -15.57
N GLY A 106 17.04 -5.53 -15.25
CA GLY A 106 18.43 -5.28 -15.63
C GLY A 106 19.33 -6.49 -15.37
N SER A 107 20.66 -6.33 -15.45
CA SER A 107 21.63 -7.39 -15.07
C SER A 107 21.59 -7.73 -13.56
N ALA A 108 20.89 -6.92 -12.78
CA ALA A 108 20.43 -7.19 -11.44
C ALA A 108 18.89 -7.05 -11.40
N TYR A 109 18.20 -7.98 -10.76
CA TYR A 109 16.75 -8.01 -10.66
C TYR A 109 16.29 -7.12 -9.49
N CYS A 110 15.50 -6.08 -9.75
CA CYS A 110 15.17 -5.07 -8.75
C CYS A 110 13.68 -5.05 -8.45
N SER A 111 13.32 -4.89 -7.17
CA SER A 111 11.93 -4.73 -6.77
C SER A 111 11.49 -3.26 -6.71
N GLY A 112 10.20 -3.01 -6.91
CA GLY A 112 9.62 -1.67 -6.85
C GLY A 112 9.35 -1.23 -5.42
N SER A 113 9.67 0.02 -5.10
CA SER A 113 9.27 0.67 -3.83
C SER A 113 7.75 0.87 -3.76
N GLY A 114 7.17 0.85 -2.55
CA GLY A 114 5.74 1.15 -2.37
C GLY A 114 5.43 2.65 -2.32
N GLY A 115 4.16 3.01 -2.47
CA GLY A 115 3.68 4.40 -2.42
C GLY A 115 3.53 4.95 -0.98
N GLY A 116 3.62 6.27 -0.81
CA GLY A 116 3.58 6.93 0.51
C GLY A 116 4.83 6.69 1.34
N ALA A 117 4.69 6.57 2.66
CA ALA A 117 5.74 6.03 3.56
C ALA A 117 5.91 4.51 3.36
N GLY A 118 6.10 4.12 2.10
CA GLY A 118 6.14 2.76 1.62
C GLY A 118 7.44 2.05 1.96
N GLY A 119 7.47 0.74 1.70
CA GLY A 119 8.66 -0.07 1.90
C GLY A 119 9.74 0.32 0.89
N PRO A 120 11.01 0.51 1.30
CA PRO A 120 12.11 0.67 0.35
C PRO A 120 12.20 -0.53 -0.61
N GLY A 121 12.37 -0.24 -1.90
CA GLY A 121 12.69 -1.28 -2.88
C GLY A 121 14.00 -2.00 -2.54
N SER A 122 14.12 -3.26 -2.95
CA SER A 122 15.31 -4.09 -2.80
C SER A 122 15.99 -4.22 -4.18
N VAL A 123 17.24 -3.77 -4.30
CA VAL A 123 18.05 -3.93 -5.52
C VAL A 123 19.15 -4.96 -5.25
N SER A 124 19.16 -6.08 -5.97
CA SER A 124 20.27 -7.04 -5.91
C SER A 124 20.21 -8.04 -7.07
N SER A 125 21.35 -8.62 -7.44
CA SER A 125 21.48 -9.54 -8.57
C SER A 125 20.92 -10.95 -8.32
N SER A 126 20.13 -11.15 -7.26
CA SER A 126 19.57 -12.44 -6.81
C SER A 126 18.11 -12.33 -6.36
N VAL A 127 17.59 -13.37 -5.71
CA VAL A 127 16.26 -13.35 -5.08
C VAL A 127 16.27 -12.42 -3.87
N ASN A 128 15.33 -11.49 -3.80
CA ASN A 128 15.22 -10.52 -2.71
C ASN A 128 13.79 -10.37 -2.22
N ASN A 129 13.67 -10.35 -0.90
CA ASN A 129 12.41 -10.03 -0.24
C ASN A 129 12.09 -8.54 -0.40
N GLY A 130 10.79 -8.25 -0.49
CA GLY A 130 10.29 -6.90 -0.32
C GLY A 130 10.30 -6.50 1.14
N THR A 131 10.26 -5.19 1.38
CA THR A 131 10.18 -4.60 2.69
C THR A 131 8.77 -4.11 2.96
N ASN A 132 8.32 -4.30 4.19
CA ASN A 132 7.03 -3.80 4.63
C ASN A 132 7.04 -2.26 4.63
N ALA A 133 5.88 -1.65 4.40
CA ALA A 133 5.73 -0.21 4.59
C ALA A 133 6.07 0.22 6.02
N ILE A 134 6.52 1.46 6.17
CA ILE A 134 7.03 1.99 7.44
C ILE A 134 5.97 2.86 8.13
N GLY A 135 5.21 3.66 7.37
CA GLY A 135 4.16 4.53 7.90
C GLY A 135 2.74 4.07 7.55
N PHE A 136 1.75 4.58 8.29
CA PHE A 136 0.34 4.28 8.04
C PHE A 136 -0.07 4.62 6.60
N GLY A 137 -0.88 3.75 6.02
CA GLY A 137 -1.29 3.84 4.62
C GLY A 137 -0.16 3.66 3.61
N GLY A 138 1.09 3.42 4.03
CA GLY A 138 2.20 3.14 3.10
C GLY A 138 2.03 1.79 2.40
N GLY A 139 2.41 1.74 1.13
CA GLY A 139 2.44 0.51 0.34
C GLY A 139 3.72 -0.30 0.56
N GLY A 140 3.63 -1.63 0.57
CA GLY A 140 4.80 -2.50 0.67
C GLY A 140 5.61 -2.55 -0.62
N SER A 141 6.91 -2.80 -0.53
CA SER A 141 7.73 -2.95 -1.73
C SER A 141 7.47 -4.31 -2.41
N GLY A 142 7.71 -4.40 -3.71
CA GLY A 142 7.72 -5.68 -4.42
C GLY A 142 8.86 -6.58 -3.95
N ALA A 143 8.80 -7.85 -4.33
CA ALA A 143 9.90 -8.80 -4.23
C ALA A 143 10.50 -9.08 -5.61
N ALA A 144 11.82 -9.30 -5.65
CA ALA A 144 12.53 -9.71 -6.85
C ALA A 144 12.76 -11.22 -6.80
N GLN A 145 12.09 -11.94 -7.68
CA GLN A 145 12.29 -13.37 -7.89
C GLN A 145 13.33 -13.55 -8.99
N GLY A 146 14.55 -13.95 -8.63
CA GLY A 146 15.59 -14.23 -9.62
C GLY A 146 15.18 -15.30 -10.64
N SER A 147 15.96 -15.43 -11.72
CA SER A 147 15.74 -16.45 -12.76
C SER A 147 15.78 -17.89 -12.25
N ASP A 148 16.43 -18.10 -11.10
CA ASP A 148 16.34 -19.34 -10.35
C ASP A 148 15.03 -19.38 -9.54
N THR A 149 14.06 -20.14 -10.05
CA THR A 149 12.76 -20.35 -9.43
C THR A 149 12.78 -21.33 -8.25
N SER A 150 13.95 -21.82 -7.84
CA SER A 150 14.10 -22.67 -6.64
C SER A 150 14.17 -21.88 -5.33
N VAL A 151 14.41 -20.56 -5.40
CA VAL A 151 14.57 -19.71 -4.21
C VAL A 151 13.32 -18.84 -4.01
N SER A 152 12.69 -19.00 -2.85
CA SER A 152 11.49 -18.27 -2.49
C SER A 152 11.77 -16.83 -2.08
N CYS A 153 10.86 -15.92 -2.41
CA CYS A 153 10.81 -14.57 -1.82
C CYS A 153 9.39 -14.19 -1.38
N ILE A 154 9.34 -13.19 -0.50
CA ILE A 154 8.11 -12.60 0.02
C ILE A 154 8.07 -11.12 -0.31
N ALA A 155 6.92 -10.61 -0.74
CA ALA A 155 6.74 -9.18 -0.97
C ALA A 155 6.50 -8.43 0.34
N GLY A 156 6.68 -7.11 0.30
CA GLY A 156 6.37 -6.24 1.42
C GLY A 156 4.87 -6.13 1.66
N ALA A 157 4.45 -6.20 2.92
CA ALA A 157 3.10 -5.89 3.36
C ALA A 157 2.84 -4.37 3.29
N GLY A 158 1.60 -4.01 2.95
CA GLY A 158 1.11 -2.65 3.14
C GLY A 158 0.83 -2.39 4.62
N LYS A 159 0.87 -1.13 5.05
CA LYS A 159 0.53 -0.75 6.42
C LYS A 159 -0.96 -0.39 6.54
N PRO A 160 -1.58 -0.66 7.71
CA PRO A 160 -2.92 -0.18 7.99
C PRO A 160 -3.05 1.33 7.81
N GLY A 161 -4.25 1.76 7.50
CA GLY A 161 -4.63 3.16 7.51
C GLY A 161 -4.78 3.71 8.93
N TYR A 162 -5.30 4.92 9.04
CA TYR A 162 -5.70 5.50 10.31
C TYR A 162 -6.89 6.46 10.15
N VAL A 163 -7.54 6.76 11.27
CA VAL A 163 -8.49 7.87 11.38
C VAL A 163 -8.06 8.72 12.57
N LEU A 164 -7.86 10.02 12.33
CA LEU A 164 -7.45 10.99 13.35
C LEU A 164 -8.60 11.95 13.63
N ILE A 165 -8.93 12.06 14.92
CA ILE A 165 -9.95 12.95 15.45
C ILE A 165 -9.22 14.09 16.16
N GLU A 166 -9.46 15.31 15.67
CA GLU A 166 -8.94 16.54 16.24
C GLU A 166 -10.16 17.41 16.54
N TRP A 167 -10.27 17.88 17.77
CA TRP A 167 -11.40 18.66 18.30
C TRP A 167 -10.91 19.95 18.97
#